data_AF-A0A956SBE3-F1
#
_entry.id   AF-A0A956SBE3-F1
#
_cell.length_a   1.000
_cell.length_b   1.000
_cell.length_c   1.000
_cell.angle_alpha   90.00
_cell.angle_beta   90.00
_cell.angle_gamma   90.00
#
_symmetry.space_group_name_H-M   'P 1'
#
loop_
_entity.id
_entity.type
_entity.pdbx_description
1 polymer ?
#
loop_
_entity_poly.entity_id
_entity_poly.type
_entity_poly.pdbx_seq_one_letter_code
_entity_poly.pdbx_strand_id
1 'polypeptide(L)'
;MTPPIVKWPDLHRHWRQAVVVARALNRAGISAFPLRSIPALSIETPPEYASGDEIVGPARRRTIRSALRSAGYYTSENGLLAADGWPALLEHPAPPDTFSEYPTTAIERIVGQSARIALLRPTQAVLLLLRKNSGRIEPPLQQELLHLVWEQSVDLTNVSLWAGAMGYRRLFVVLPALRARQCQGIELRRRGEFDSLLPR
;
A
#
# COMPACT_ATOMS: atom_id res chain seq x y z
N MET A 1 13.50 -7.72 -23.97
CA MET A 1 13.05 -8.86 -23.13
C MET A 1 11.89 -8.39 -22.29
N THR A 2 10.69 -8.92 -22.53
CA THR A 2 9.48 -8.56 -21.78
C THR A 2 9.52 -9.28 -20.43
N PRO A 3 9.39 -8.58 -19.28
CA PRO A 3 9.40 -9.26 -17.98
C PRO A 3 8.18 -10.19 -17.88
N PRO A 4 8.33 -11.37 -17.27
CA PRO A 4 7.25 -12.33 -17.18
C PRO A 4 6.10 -11.73 -16.36
N ILE A 5 4.93 -11.69 -17.00
CA ILE A 5 3.67 -11.31 -16.36
C ILE A 5 3.36 -12.39 -15.32
N VAL A 6 3.23 -11.99 -14.05
CA VAL A 6 2.75 -12.85 -12.97
C VAL A 6 1.47 -13.56 -13.45
N LYS A 7 1.46 -14.90 -13.47
CA LYS A 7 0.28 -15.64 -13.90
C LYS A 7 -0.85 -15.40 -12.88
N TRP A 8 -1.98 -14.93 -13.39
CA TRP A 8 -3.20 -14.53 -12.66
C TRP A 8 -3.74 -15.48 -11.56
N PRO A 9 -3.55 -16.82 -11.60
CA PRO A 9 -4.05 -17.71 -10.54
C PRO A 9 -3.51 -17.42 -9.12
N ASP A 10 -2.38 -16.72 -9.00
CA ASP A 10 -1.78 -16.40 -7.69
C ASP A 10 -2.37 -15.12 -7.06
N LEU A 11 -3.09 -14.30 -7.81
CA LEU A 11 -3.59 -12.99 -7.33
C LEU A 11 -4.66 -13.16 -6.24
N HIS A 12 -5.55 -14.15 -6.39
CA HIS A 12 -6.54 -14.49 -5.37
C HIS A 12 -5.91 -15.08 -4.10
N ARG A 13 -4.82 -15.85 -4.24
CA ARG A 13 -4.08 -16.40 -3.09
C ARG A 13 -3.41 -15.27 -2.32
N HIS A 14 -2.69 -14.37 -3.00
CA HIS A 14 -2.04 -13.22 -2.38
C HIS A 14 -3.04 -12.24 -1.76
N TRP A 15 -4.22 -12.06 -2.36
CA TRP A 15 -5.29 -11.26 -1.79
C TRP A 15 -5.73 -11.79 -0.42
N ARG A 16 -6.06 -13.08 -0.31
CA ARG A 16 -6.45 -13.70 0.97
C ARG A 16 -5.36 -13.52 2.03
N GLN A 17 -4.11 -13.65 1.62
CA GLN A 17 -2.97 -13.47 2.51
C GLN A 17 -2.82 -12.02 2.97
N ALA A 18 -2.92 -11.05 2.05
CA ALA A 18 -2.89 -9.63 2.38
C ALA A 18 -4.01 -9.25 3.36
N VAL A 19 -5.20 -9.85 3.24
CA VAL A 19 -6.30 -9.64 4.19
C VAL A 19 -5.97 -10.16 5.60
N VAL A 20 -5.34 -11.33 5.72
CA VAL A 20 -4.94 -11.87 7.04
C VAL A 20 -3.87 -10.98 7.68
N VAL A 21 -2.88 -10.56 6.90
CA VAL A 21 -1.82 -9.64 7.34
C VAL A 21 -2.41 -8.29 7.77
N ALA A 22 -3.35 -7.74 6.98
CA ALA A 22 -4.05 -6.50 7.30
C ALA A 22 -4.78 -6.59 8.65
N ARG A 23 -5.50 -7.69 8.90
CA ARG A 23 -6.19 -7.90 10.18
C ARG A 23 -5.22 -7.97 11.36
N ALA A 24 -4.10 -8.69 11.20
CA ALA A 24 -3.08 -8.75 12.25
C ALA A 24 -2.50 -7.36 12.58
N LEU A 25 -2.25 -6.54 11.56
CA LEU A 25 -1.77 -5.17 11.75
C LEU A 25 -2.83 -4.25 12.36
N ASN A 26 -4.08 -4.33 11.90
CA ASN A 26 -5.19 -3.56 12.46
C ASN A 26 -5.39 -3.86 13.95
N ARG A 27 -5.32 -5.14 14.35
CA ARG A 27 -5.38 -5.55 15.77
C ARG A 27 -4.23 -4.99 16.61
N ALA A 28 -3.09 -4.69 15.98
CA ALA A 28 -1.94 -4.06 16.63
C ALA A 28 -1.96 -2.53 16.57
N GLY A 29 -3.08 -1.91 16.18
CA GLY A 29 -3.21 -0.46 16.06
C GLY A 29 -2.45 0.15 14.88
N ILE A 30 -2.22 -0.64 13.83
CA ILE A 30 -1.62 -0.20 12.57
C ILE A 30 -2.69 -0.33 11.48
N SER A 31 -3.26 0.81 11.05
CA SER A 31 -4.23 0.81 9.96
C SER A 31 -3.59 0.24 8.69
N ALA A 32 -4.20 -0.79 8.13
CA ALA A 32 -3.71 -1.53 6.98
C ALA A 32 -4.87 -1.86 6.01
N PHE A 33 -4.70 -1.52 4.73
CA PHE A 33 -5.67 -1.72 3.67
C PHE A 33 -5.12 -2.65 2.57
N PRO A 34 -5.70 -3.84 2.36
CA PRO A 34 -5.24 -4.76 1.33
C PRO A 34 -5.63 -4.24 -0.06
N LEU A 35 -4.69 -4.26 -1.00
CA LEU A 35 -4.92 -3.86 -2.39
C LEU A 35 -5.41 -5.08 -3.19
N ARG A 36 -6.63 -5.02 -3.72
CA ARG A 36 -7.26 -6.12 -4.48
C ARG A 36 -6.59 -6.32 -5.82
N SER A 37 -6.14 -5.22 -6.42
CA SER A 37 -5.67 -5.21 -7.80
C SER A 37 -4.20 -5.61 -7.95
N ILE A 38 -3.44 -5.76 -6.86
CA ILE A 38 -2.00 -6.09 -6.85
C ILE A 38 -1.60 -6.81 -5.55
N PRO A 39 -0.53 -7.64 -5.52
CA PRO A 39 -0.04 -8.27 -4.30
C PRO A 39 0.70 -7.27 -3.37
N ALA A 40 -0.06 -6.35 -2.78
CA ALA A 40 0.47 -5.31 -1.90
C ALA A 40 -0.55 -4.91 -0.81
N LEU A 41 -0.03 -4.39 0.30
CA LEU A 41 -0.78 -3.89 1.44
C LEU A 41 -0.38 -2.45 1.68
N SER A 42 -1.36 -1.55 1.72
CA SER A 42 -1.12 -0.18 2.13
C SER A 42 -1.18 -0.08 3.65
N ILE A 43 -0.23 0.60 4.29
CA ILE A 43 -0.16 0.75 5.75
C ILE A 43 -0.07 2.24 6.13
N GLU A 44 -0.92 2.69 7.04
CA GLU A 44 -0.87 4.04 7.56
C GLU A 44 0.33 4.19 8.49
N THR A 45 1.23 5.10 8.14
CA THR A 45 2.41 5.47 8.94
C THR A 45 2.33 6.96 9.22
N PRO A 46 2.52 7.43 10.47
CA PRO A 46 2.45 8.85 10.79
C PRO A 46 3.36 9.70 9.88
N PRO A 47 2.92 10.90 9.47
CA PRO A 47 3.65 11.77 8.53
C PRO A 47 4.82 12.55 9.17
N GLU A 48 5.45 12.04 10.23
CA GLU A 48 6.69 12.62 10.79
C GLU A 48 7.92 12.34 9.91
N TYR A 49 7.76 12.55 8.60
CA TYR A 49 8.80 12.59 7.59
C TYR A 49 8.63 13.91 6.85
N ALA A 50 9.31 14.93 7.37
CA ALA A 50 9.66 16.08 6.55
C ALA A 50 10.46 15.56 5.34
N SER A 51 10.23 16.18 4.20
CA SER A 51 11.24 16.26 3.14
C SER A 51 12.60 16.59 3.78
N GLY A 52 13.52 15.65 3.73
CA GLY A 52 14.87 15.78 4.25
C GLY A 52 15.56 14.47 3.95
N ASP A 53 16.71 14.57 3.31
CA ASP A 53 17.47 13.46 2.78
C ASP A 53 17.61 12.30 3.78
N GLU A 54 17.72 11.07 3.24
CA GLU A 54 18.00 9.81 3.93
C GLU A 54 16.79 8.95 4.43
N ILE A 55 16.64 7.78 3.79
CA ILE A 55 16.16 6.51 4.37
C ILE A 55 14.66 6.45 4.76
N VAL A 56 13.83 5.89 3.87
CA VAL A 56 12.41 5.61 4.16
C VAL A 56 12.16 4.11 4.39
N GLY A 57 12.14 3.71 5.65
CA GLY A 57 11.42 2.54 6.13
C GLY A 57 10.19 2.96 6.93
N PRO A 58 9.21 2.08 7.19
CA PRO A 58 8.17 2.44 8.16
C PRO A 58 8.81 2.78 9.51
N ALA A 59 8.52 3.96 10.08
CA ALA A 59 8.94 4.35 11.43
C ALA A 59 8.61 3.27 12.47
N ARG A 60 7.53 2.53 12.22
CA ARG A 60 7.04 1.41 13.02
C ARG A 60 7.56 0.04 12.58
N ARG A 61 8.70 -0.07 11.87
CA ARG A 61 9.29 -1.36 11.45
C ARG A 61 9.35 -2.37 12.59
N ARG A 62 9.75 -1.95 13.79
CA ARG A 62 9.78 -2.80 14.98
C ARG A 62 8.38 -3.22 15.43
N THR A 63 7.43 -2.30 15.48
CA THR A 63 6.03 -2.58 15.85
C THR A 63 5.34 -3.49 14.84
N ILE A 64 5.54 -3.25 13.54
CA ILE A 64 5.04 -4.10 12.44
C ILE A 64 5.62 -5.51 12.58
N ARG A 65 6.95 -5.64 12.76
CA ARG A 65 7.58 -6.95 13.00
C ARG A 65 7.03 -7.63 14.25
N SER A 66 6.81 -6.90 15.33
CA SER A 66 6.24 -7.44 16.57
C SER A 66 4.81 -7.96 16.35
N ALA A 67 3.95 -7.16 15.71
CA ALA A 67 2.58 -7.52 15.40
C ALA A 67 2.51 -8.78 14.53
N LEU A 68 3.37 -8.85 13.51
CA LEU A 68 3.43 -10.00 12.61
C LEU A 68 4.00 -11.24 13.31
N ARG A 69 4.97 -11.09 14.21
CA ARG A 69 5.45 -12.19 15.06
C ARG A 69 4.35 -12.77 15.95
N SER A 70 3.54 -11.91 16.57
CA SER A 70 2.36 -12.33 17.32
C SER A 70 1.32 -13.04 16.45
N ALA A 71 1.33 -12.80 15.14
CA ALA A 71 0.49 -13.48 14.15
C ALA A 71 1.14 -14.72 13.53
N GLY A 72 2.28 -15.19 14.06
CA GLY A 72 2.96 -16.41 13.61
C GLY A 72 3.99 -16.21 12.49
N TYR A 73 4.36 -14.96 12.17
CA TYR A 73 5.43 -14.69 11.21
C TYR A 73 6.81 -14.68 11.88
N TYR A 74 7.83 -15.21 11.20
CA TYR A 74 9.22 -15.17 11.64
C TYR A 74 10.10 -14.46 10.59
N THR A 75 11.32 -14.11 10.98
CA THR A 75 12.29 -13.52 10.06
C THR A 75 13.07 -14.66 9.39
N SER A 76 12.96 -14.77 8.06
CA SER A 76 13.75 -15.71 7.24
C SER A 76 15.24 -15.33 7.21
N GLU A 77 16.08 -16.23 6.71
CA GLU A 77 17.52 -16.02 6.54
C GLU A 77 17.86 -14.78 5.70
N ASN A 78 16.98 -14.42 4.74
CA ASN A 78 17.13 -13.24 3.88
C ASN A 78 16.59 -11.94 4.51
N GLY A 79 16.24 -11.96 5.81
CA GLY A 79 15.72 -10.79 6.53
C GLY A 79 14.25 -10.42 6.23
N LEU A 80 13.58 -11.18 5.36
CA LEU A 80 12.16 -11.03 5.02
C LEU A 80 11.27 -11.74 6.03
N LEU A 81 10.02 -11.30 6.20
CA LEU A 81 9.08 -11.97 7.10
C LEU A 81 8.34 -13.10 6.37
N ALA A 82 8.33 -14.29 6.97
CA ALA A 82 7.72 -15.53 6.47
C ALA A 82 6.79 -16.14 7.53
N ALA A 83 5.94 -17.09 7.15
CA ALA A 83 5.14 -17.88 8.09
C ALA A 83 5.03 -19.33 7.61
N ASP A 84 5.00 -20.30 8.52
CA ASP A 84 4.95 -21.72 8.17
C ASP A 84 3.67 -22.07 7.40
N GLY A 85 3.81 -22.77 6.28
CA GLY A 85 2.69 -23.08 5.39
C GLY A 85 2.23 -21.91 4.50
N TRP A 86 2.94 -20.77 4.52
CA TRP A 86 2.64 -19.61 3.69
C TRP A 86 3.73 -19.40 2.64
N PRO A 87 3.39 -19.49 1.34
CA PRO A 87 4.40 -19.32 0.30
C PRO A 87 4.86 -17.86 0.12
N ALA A 88 4.20 -16.87 0.75
CA ALA A 88 4.49 -15.45 0.52
C ALA A 88 5.31 -14.82 1.65
N LEU A 89 6.35 -14.10 1.26
CA LEU A 89 7.22 -13.27 2.09
C LEU A 89 6.67 -11.83 2.13
N LEU A 90 6.74 -11.18 3.29
CA LEU A 90 6.43 -9.77 3.42
C LEU A 90 7.70 -8.94 3.27
N GLU A 91 7.64 -7.96 2.37
CA GLU A 91 8.75 -7.05 2.09
C GLU A 91 8.33 -5.60 2.31
N HIS A 92 9.23 -4.83 2.92
CA HIS A 92 9.16 -3.38 2.88
C HIS A 92 9.96 -2.92 1.66
N PRO A 93 9.33 -2.35 0.62
CA PRO A 93 10.09 -1.77 -0.46
C PRO A 93 11.10 -0.77 0.08
N ALA A 94 12.36 -0.97 -0.31
CA ALA A 94 13.36 0.06 -0.12
C ALA A 94 12.89 1.33 -0.85
N PRO A 95 13.21 2.52 -0.33
CA PRO A 95 13.06 3.74 -1.11
C PRO A 95 13.87 3.60 -2.40
N PRO A 96 13.43 4.22 -3.52
CA PRO A 96 14.24 4.26 -4.72
C PRO A 96 15.57 4.98 -4.44
N ASP A 97 16.67 4.43 -4.94
CA ASP A 97 18.03 4.94 -4.68
C ASP A 97 18.28 6.32 -5.34
N THR A 98 17.46 6.71 -6.33
CA THR A 98 17.49 8.01 -7.00
C THR A 98 16.09 8.46 -7.44
N PHE A 99 15.76 9.74 -7.26
CA PHE A 99 14.50 10.35 -7.73
C PHE A 99 14.37 10.39 -9.27
N SER A 100 15.41 10.00 -10.01
CA SER A 100 15.41 9.90 -11.47
C SER A 100 14.68 8.66 -12.00
N GLU A 101 14.47 7.65 -11.15
CA GLU A 101 13.63 6.50 -11.50
C GLU A 101 12.23 6.69 -10.92
N TYR A 102 11.20 6.54 -11.75
CA TYR A 102 9.80 6.62 -11.33
C TYR A 102 9.59 5.81 -10.03
N PRO A 103 9.07 6.41 -8.94
CA PRO A 103 9.00 5.76 -7.63
C PRO A 103 8.17 4.47 -7.62
N THR A 104 7.34 4.26 -8.65
CA THR A 104 6.58 3.04 -8.87
C THR A 104 7.44 1.89 -9.39
N THR A 105 8.52 2.13 -10.14
CA THR A 105 9.32 1.09 -10.81
C THR A 105 9.98 0.12 -9.81
N ALA A 106 10.58 0.66 -8.74
CA ALA A 106 11.18 -0.16 -7.69
C ALA A 106 10.13 -1.03 -6.97
N ILE A 107 8.93 -0.49 -6.76
CA ILE A 107 7.82 -1.21 -6.15
C ILE A 107 7.29 -2.29 -7.11
N GLU A 108 7.18 -1.97 -8.40
CA GLU A 108 6.77 -2.92 -9.44
C GLU A 108 7.71 -4.11 -9.55
N ARG A 109 9.02 -3.91 -9.34
CA ARG A 109 10.00 -5.00 -9.29
C ARG A 109 9.69 -5.99 -8.16
N ILE A 110 9.31 -5.49 -6.98
CA ILE A 110 8.96 -6.31 -5.82
C ILE A 110 7.61 -7.01 -6.03
N VAL A 111 6.59 -6.26 -6.46
CA VAL A 111 5.23 -6.76 -6.73
C VAL A 111 5.21 -7.77 -7.88
N GLY A 112 6.17 -7.68 -8.81
CA GLY A 112 6.36 -8.63 -9.91
C GLY A 112 7.04 -9.94 -9.51
N GLN A 113 7.58 -10.05 -8.29
CA GLN A 113 8.22 -11.28 -7.82
C GLN A 113 7.20 -12.20 -7.16
N SER A 114 7.14 -13.44 -7.66
CA SER A 114 6.35 -14.50 -7.04
C SER A 114 6.75 -14.66 -5.58
N ALA A 115 5.77 -14.95 -4.71
CA ALA A 115 5.96 -15.10 -3.28
C ALA A 115 6.32 -13.81 -2.50
N ARG A 116 6.02 -12.60 -2.99
CA ARG A 116 6.19 -11.37 -2.20
C ARG A 116 4.91 -10.55 -2.08
N ILE A 117 4.64 -10.04 -0.88
CA ILE A 117 3.62 -9.03 -0.61
C ILE A 117 4.34 -7.75 -0.16
N ALA A 118 4.16 -6.67 -0.91
CA ALA A 118 4.79 -5.40 -0.61
C ALA A 118 3.97 -4.60 0.43
N LEU A 119 4.63 -4.10 1.47
CA LEU A 119 4.04 -3.18 2.46
C LEU A 119 4.32 -1.73 2.03
N LEU A 120 3.30 -1.04 1.52
CA LEU A 120 3.39 0.28 0.88
C LEU A 120 2.86 1.40 1.78
N ARG A 121 3.38 2.62 1.61
CA ARG A 121 2.70 3.82 2.09
C ARG A 121 1.42 4.07 1.27
N PRO A 122 0.41 4.78 1.81
CA PRO A 122 -0.84 5.06 1.10
C PRO A 122 -0.64 5.79 -0.22
N THR A 123 0.24 6.79 -0.23
CA THR A 123 0.62 7.49 -1.47
C THR A 123 1.27 6.56 -2.48
N GLN A 124 2.16 5.65 -2.06
CA GLN A 124 2.81 4.68 -2.96
C GLN A 124 1.81 3.70 -3.55
N ALA A 125 0.84 3.24 -2.74
CA ALA A 125 -0.24 2.37 -3.20
C ALA A 125 -1.07 3.04 -4.30
N VAL A 126 -1.48 4.30 -4.11
CA VAL A 126 -2.23 5.05 -5.13
C VAL A 126 -1.42 5.23 -6.41
N LEU A 127 -0.16 5.66 -6.31
CA LEU A 127 0.70 5.86 -7.48
C LEU A 127 0.87 4.56 -8.28
N LEU A 128 1.09 3.44 -7.59
CA LEU A 128 1.25 2.13 -8.20
C LEU A 128 -0.04 1.65 -8.88
N LEU A 129 -1.19 1.79 -8.21
CA LEU A 129 -2.50 1.45 -8.76
C LEU A 129 -2.80 2.25 -10.03
N LEU A 130 -2.53 3.56 -10.02
CA LEU A 130 -2.69 4.41 -11.20
C LEU A 130 -1.75 4.00 -12.33
N ARG A 131 -0.48 3.70 -12.01
CA ARG A 131 0.50 3.24 -13.00
C ARG A 131 0.07 1.94 -13.66
N LYS A 132 -0.34 0.94 -12.87
CA LYS A 132 -0.80 -0.38 -13.38
C LYS A 132 -2.01 -0.28 -14.29
N ASN A 133 -2.88 0.69 -14.02
CA ASN A 133 -4.06 0.93 -14.83
C ASN A 133 -3.83 1.97 -15.93
N SER A 134 -2.58 2.36 -16.22
CA SER A 134 -2.24 3.36 -17.25
C SER A 134 -3.02 4.69 -17.07
N GLY A 135 -3.27 5.08 -15.82
CA GLY A 135 -4.09 6.25 -15.48
C GLY A 135 -5.59 6.10 -15.77
N ARG A 136 -6.07 4.93 -16.20
CA ARG A 136 -7.49 4.64 -16.38
C ARG A 136 -8.10 4.31 -15.02
N ILE A 137 -9.21 4.97 -14.69
CA ILE A 137 -9.92 4.77 -13.43
C ILE A 137 -11.30 4.25 -13.78
N GLU A 138 -11.40 2.93 -13.86
CA GLU A 138 -12.68 2.23 -14.05
C GLU A 138 -13.39 2.06 -12.70
N PRO A 139 -14.72 1.83 -12.68
CA PRO A 139 -15.50 1.79 -11.45
C PRO A 139 -14.93 0.89 -10.33
N PRO A 140 -14.39 -0.32 -10.61
CA PRO A 140 -13.79 -1.16 -9.56
C PRO A 140 -12.57 -0.48 -8.90
N LEU A 141 -11.68 0.10 -9.70
CA LEU A 141 -10.50 0.80 -9.19
C LEU A 141 -10.89 2.08 -8.45
N GLN A 142 -11.90 2.81 -8.96
CA GLN A 142 -12.41 4.00 -8.29
C GLN A 142 -12.91 3.67 -6.88
N GLN A 143 -13.68 2.60 -6.71
CA GLN A 143 -14.17 2.16 -5.41
C GLN A 143 -13.02 1.72 -4.49
N GLU A 144 -12.03 1.02 -5.02
CA GLU A 144 -10.83 0.64 -4.26
C GLU A 144 -10.07 1.87 -3.76
N LEU A 145 -9.87 2.89 -4.61
CA LEU A 145 -9.24 4.16 -4.23
C LEU A 145 -10.07 4.93 -3.20
N LEU A 146 -11.40 4.97 -3.35
CA LEU A 146 -12.30 5.62 -2.39
C LEU A 146 -12.25 4.96 -1.01
N HIS A 147 -12.16 3.63 -0.94
CA HIS A 147 -11.96 2.92 0.32
C HIS A 147 -10.57 3.20 0.90
N LEU A 148 -9.53 3.12 0.08
CA LEU A 148 -8.16 3.37 0.52
C LEU A 148 -8.00 4.76 1.15
N VAL A 149 -8.47 5.83 0.48
CA VAL A 149 -8.32 7.20 1.00
C VAL A 149 -9.21 7.48 2.20
N TRP A 150 -10.29 6.71 2.38
CA TRP A 150 -11.10 6.75 3.60
C TRP A 150 -10.32 6.11 4.76
N GLU A 151 -9.76 4.93 4.51
CA GLU A 151 -9.02 4.10 5.48
C GLU A 151 -7.62 4.60 5.83
N GLN A 152 -7.00 5.40 4.97
CA GLN A 152 -5.61 5.83 5.15
C GLN A 152 -5.37 7.22 4.58
N SER A 153 -4.54 8.01 5.27
CA SER A 153 -4.17 9.34 4.79
C SER A 153 -3.23 9.25 3.58
N VAL A 154 -3.68 9.76 2.43
CA VAL A 154 -2.92 9.84 1.18
C VAL A 154 -2.53 11.29 0.89
N ASP A 155 -1.30 11.48 0.41
CA ASP A 155 -0.87 12.77 -0.14
C ASP A 155 -1.41 12.96 -1.56
N LEU A 156 -2.67 13.39 -1.64
CA LEU A 156 -3.36 13.62 -2.91
C LEU A 156 -2.77 14.79 -3.71
N THR A 157 -1.99 15.67 -3.10
CA THR A 157 -1.27 16.75 -3.80
C THR A 157 -0.11 16.15 -4.59
N ASN A 158 0.73 15.33 -3.96
CA ASN A 158 1.82 14.64 -4.65
C ASN A 158 1.30 13.66 -5.71
N VAL A 159 0.20 12.94 -5.45
CA VAL A 159 -0.45 12.11 -6.47
C VAL A 159 -0.88 12.93 -7.68
N SER A 160 -1.47 14.12 -7.45
CA SER A 160 -1.89 15.02 -8.53
C SER A 160 -0.71 15.55 -9.35
N LEU A 161 0.38 15.97 -8.70
CA LEU A 161 1.59 16.46 -9.37
C LEU A 161 2.21 15.36 -10.25
N TRP A 162 2.38 14.16 -9.70
CA TRP A 162 2.91 13.02 -10.43
C TRP A 162 2.03 12.64 -11.62
N ALA A 163 0.70 12.55 -11.43
CA ALA A 163 -0.21 12.21 -12.52
C ALA A 163 -0.22 13.26 -13.63
N GLY A 164 -0.04 14.54 -13.29
CA GLY A 164 0.17 15.62 -14.25
C GLY A 164 1.43 15.41 -15.09
N ALA A 165 2.57 15.13 -14.44
CA ALA A 165 3.84 14.85 -15.10
C ALA A 165 3.77 13.60 -16.02
N MET A 166 2.98 12.60 -15.64
CA MET A 166 2.76 11.37 -16.43
C MET A 166 1.70 11.51 -17.54
N GLY A 167 1.02 12.66 -17.65
CA GLY A 167 -0.04 12.88 -18.63
C GLY A 167 -1.37 12.18 -18.31
N TYR A 168 -1.59 11.70 -17.08
CA TYR A 168 -2.80 11.01 -16.65
C TYR A 168 -3.94 11.98 -16.31
N ARG A 169 -4.43 12.69 -17.34
CA ARG A 169 -5.45 13.75 -17.18
C ARG A 169 -6.79 13.26 -16.62
N ARG A 170 -7.10 11.96 -16.72
CA ARG A 170 -8.35 11.39 -16.20
C ARG A 170 -8.41 11.33 -14.66
N LEU A 171 -7.26 11.38 -13.98
CA LEU A 171 -7.21 11.42 -12.51
C LEU A 171 -7.91 12.67 -11.94
N PHE A 172 -7.79 13.81 -12.63
CA PHE A 172 -8.36 15.09 -12.18
C PHE A 172 -9.88 15.07 -12.04
N VAL A 173 -10.57 14.15 -12.74
CA VAL A 173 -12.02 13.97 -12.62
C VAL A 173 -12.40 13.34 -11.28
N VAL A 174 -11.57 12.42 -10.77
CA VAL A 174 -11.89 11.61 -9.57
C VAL A 174 -11.27 12.21 -8.29
N LEU A 175 -10.22 13.01 -8.44
CA LEU A 175 -9.52 13.71 -7.35
C LEU A 175 -10.44 14.43 -6.35
N PRO A 176 -11.47 15.19 -6.77
CA PRO A 176 -12.41 15.83 -5.83
C PRO A 176 -13.15 14.82 -4.94
N ALA A 177 -13.62 13.71 -5.51
CA ALA A 177 -14.30 12.66 -4.75
C ALA A 177 -13.34 11.97 -3.76
N LEU A 178 -12.10 11.72 -4.16
CA LEU A 178 -11.07 11.17 -3.26
C LEU A 178 -10.77 12.13 -2.10
N ARG A 179 -10.64 13.44 -2.36
CA ARG A 179 -10.41 14.45 -1.32
C ARG A 179 -11.56 14.50 -0.33
N ALA A 180 -12.81 14.58 -0.81
CA ALA A 180 -13.99 14.60 0.04
C ALA A 180 -14.06 13.34 0.92
N ARG A 181 -13.78 12.17 0.33
CA ARG A 181 -13.78 10.90 1.05
C ARG A 181 -12.66 10.78 2.09
N GLN A 182 -11.47 11.31 1.80
CA GLN A 182 -10.37 11.37 2.76
C GLN A 182 -10.70 12.28 3.94
N CYS A 183 -11.31 13.45 3.69
CA CYS A 183 -11.75 14.35 4.75
C CYS A 183 -12.74 13.67 5.72
N GLN A 184 -13.70 12.90 5.19
CA GLN A 184 -14.63 12.12 6.01
C GLN A 184 -13.89 11.12 6.92
N GLY A 185 -12.91 10.38 6.37
CA GLY A 185 -12.12 9.45 7.16
C GLY A 185 -11.30 10.13 8.24
N ILE A 186 -10.68 11.28 7.93
CA ILE A 186 -9.90 12.07 8.89
C ILE A 186 -10.80 12.56 10.04
N GLU A 187 -12.00 13.03 9.72
CA GLU A 187 -12.95 13.50 10.72
C GLU A 187 -13.39 12.40 11.69
N LEU A 188 -13.69 11.21 11.17
CA LEU A 188 -14.02 10.04 12.01
C LEU A 188 -12.86 9.64 12.94
N ARG A 189 -11.60 9.72 12.47
CA ARG A 189 -10.41 9.47 13.32
C ARG A 189 -10.30 10.52 14.42
N ARG A 190 -10.53 11.80 14.10
CA ARG A 190 -10.50 12.90 15.09
C ARG A 190 -11.53 12.71 16.19
N ARG A 191 -12.67 12.09 15.87
CA ARG A 191 -13.74 11.78 16.84
C ARG A 191 -13.51 10.49 17.62
N GLY A 192 -12.47 9.71 17.30
CA GLY A 192 -12.22 8.40 17.91
C GLY A 192 -13.19 7.30 17.47
N GLU A 193 -14.01 7.56 16.45
CA GLU A 193 -15.04 6.63 15.97
C GLU A 193 -14.48 5.64 14.94
N PHE A 194 -13.33 5.96 14.32
CA PHE A 194 -12.77 5.21 13.19
C PHE A 194 -12.41 3.77 13.52
N ASP A 195 -11.78 3.54 14.67
CA ASP A 195 -11.26 2.21 15.03
C ASP A 195 -12.39 1.19 15.28
N SER A 196 -13.59 1.67 15.65
CA SER A 196 -14.78 0.83 15.79
C SER A 196 -15.32 0.32 14.44
N LEU A 197 -14.93 0.97 13.34
CA LEU A 197 -15.38 0.67 11.98
C LEU A 197 -14.38 -0.20 11.20
N LEU A 198 -13.17 -0.42 11.74
CA LEU A 198 -12.18 -1.29 11.11
C LEU A 198 -12.58 -2.77 11.28
N PRO A 199 -12.42 -3.61 10.24
CA PRO A 199 -12.67 -5.05 10.35
C PRO A 199 -11.78 -5.69 11.43
N ARG A 200 -12.39 -6.38 12.41
CA ARG A 200 -11.70 -7.15 13.46
C ARG A 200 -11.20 -8.52 12.98
#